data_AF-A0A7X4LKN1-F1
#
_entry.id   AF-A0A7X4LKN1-F1
#
_cell.length_a   1.000
_cell.length_b   1.000
_cell.length_c   1.000
_cell.angle_alpha   90.00
_cell.angle_beta   90.00
_cell.angle_gamma   90.00
#
_symmetry.space_group_name_H-M   'P 1'
#
loop_
_entity.id
_entity.type
_entity.pdbx_description
1 polymer ?
#
loop_
_entity_poly.entity_id
_entity_poly.type
_entity_poly.pdbx_seq_one_letter_code
_entity_poly.pdbx_strand_id
1 'polypeptide(L)'
;MVANSTSKAIMLAGRRILCAQLTLGILFIIGVFFSQGKLSAESACIGVIIAILPSYLGMGLASIKSRSQPTKSLRDLMKLSRRTKLIYTILLFVLTFKLLSLHNVVVLIAFSVAMLGHFVTPLMAGQDEGKA
;
A
#
# COMPACT_ATOMS: atom_id res chain seq x y z
N MET A 1 19.08 12.03 19.46
CA MET A 1 17.61 12.30 19.49
C MET A 1 16.98 12.46 18.10
N VAL A 2 17.66 13.02 17.10
CA VAL A 2 17.12 13.29 15.73
C VAL A 2 16.62 12.03 14.99
N ALA A 3 17.36 10.91 15.04
CA ALA A 3 16.99 9.67 14.33
C ALA A 3 15.64 9.07 14.77
N ASN A 4 15.25 9.27 16.04
CA ASN A 4 13.97 8.80 16.57
C ASN A 4 12.79 9.62 16.01
N SER A 5 12.99 10.92 15.83
CA SER A 5 11.99 11.84 15.26
C SER A 5 11.76 11.57 13.77
N THR A 6 12.85 11.32 13.01
CA THR A 6 12.77 11.02 11.56
C THR A 6 12.15 9.65 11.28
N SER A 7 12.49 8.62 12.08
CA SER A 7 11.87 7.30 11.96
C SER A 7 10.37 7.35 12.27
N LYS A 8 9.95 8.15 13.25
CA LYS A 8 8.53 8.37 13.55
C LYS A 8 7.80 9.08 12.40
N ALA A 9 8.41 10.08 11.77
CA ALA A 9 7.81 10.79 10.64
C ALA A 9 7.57 9.88 9.42
N ILE A 10 8.57 9.04 9.08
CA ILE A 10 8.45 8.07 7.98
C ILE A 10 7.38 7.02 8.30
N MET A 11 7.34 6.56 9.55
CA MET A 11 6.34 5.60 10.01
C MET A 11 4.94 6.21 10.06
N LEU A 12 4.79 7.49 10.37
CA LEU A 12 3.51 8.18 10.38
C LEU A 12 2.99 8.41 8.96
N ALA A 13 3.86 8.87 8.05
CA ALA A 13 3.51 9.11 6.65
C ALA A 13 3.07 7.83 5.95
N GLY A 14 3.82 6.73 6.08
CA GLY A 14 3.40 5.48 5.44
C GLY A 14 2.18 4.83 6.10
N ARG A 15 1.91 5.11 7.39
CA ARG A 15 0.69 4.63 8.06
C ARG A 15 -0.54 5.35 7.52
N ARG A 16 -0.43 6.66 7.26
CA ARG A 16 -1.48 7.43 6.56
C ARG A 16 -1.74 6.85 5.16
N ILE A 17 -0.68 6.50 4.43
CA ILE A 17 -0.80 5.88 3.10
C ILE A 17 -1.55 4.54 3.20
N LEU A 18 -1.13 3.67 4.11
CA LEU A 18 -1.78 2.37 4.32
C LEU A 18 -3.25 2.52 4.71
N CYS A 19 -3.58 3.45 5.61
CA CYS A 19 -4.96 3.73 5.98
C CYS A 19 -5.78 4.19 4.77
N ALA A 20 -5.29 5.11 3.95
CA ALA A 20 -5.99 5.57 2.76
C ALA A 20 -6.20 4.46 1.73
N GLN A 21 -5.18 3.62 1.50
CA GLN A 21 -5.29 2.45 0.61
C GLN A 21 -6.31 1.43 1.14
N LEU A 22 -6.34 1.20 2.46
CA LEU A 22 -7.29 0.30 3.10
C LEU A 22 -8.72 0.85 3.00
N THR A 23 -8.93 2.14 3.29
CA THR A 23 -10.26 2.76 3.22
C THR A 23 -10.83 2.74 1.80
N LEU A 24 -10.03 3.12 0.79
CA LEU A 24 -10.46 3.06 -0.61
C LEU A 24 -10.67 1.63 -1.10
N GLY A 25 -9.79 0.70 -0.69
CA GLY A 25 -9.94 -0.72 -1.00
C GLY A 25 -11.22 -1.32 -0.43
N ILE A 26 -11.53 -1.04 0.84
CA ILE A 26 -12.76 -1.51 1.49
C ILE A 26 -14.00 -0.92 0.81
N LEU A 27 -14.00 0.39 0.52
CA LEU A 27 -15.11 1.05 -0.18
C LEU A 27 -15.35 0.40 -1.55
N PHE A 28 -14.27 0.09 -2.28
CA PHE A 28 -14.35 -0.59 -3.56
C PHE A 28 -14.89 -2.02 -3.44
N ILE A 29 -14.43 -2.81 -2.46
CA ILE A 29 -14.93 -4.17 -2.21
C ILE A 29 -16.44 -4.15 -1.92
N ILE A 30 -16.90 -3.22 -1.07
CA ILE A 30 -18.32 -3.07 -0.75
C ILE A 30 -19.12 -2.74 -2.02
N GLY A 31 -18.65 -1.79 -2.84
CA GLY A 31 -19.31 -1.43 -4.09
C GLY A 31 -19.41 -2.60 -5.09
N VAL A 32 -18.33 -3.39 -5.22
CA VAL A 32 -18.30 -4.58 -6.08
C VAL A 32 -19.21 -5.69 -5.54
N PHE A 33 -19.28 -5.87 -4.23
CA PHE A 33 -20.16 -6.86 -3.60
C PHE A 33 -21.63 -6.61 -3.93
N PHE A 34 -22.08 -5.35 -3.87
CA PHE A 34 -23.45 -4.98 -4.23
C PHE A 34 -23.74 -5.07 -5.74
N SER A 35 -22.75 -4.83 -6.60
CA SER A 35 -22.97 -4.78 -8.06
C SER A 35 -22.79 -6.12 -8.79
N GLN A 36 -21.84 -6.95 -8.35
CA GLN A 36 -21.39 -8.12 -9.14
C GLN A 36 -21.37 -9.44 -8.33
N GLY A 37 -21.79 -9.40 -7.08
CA GLY A 37 -21.90 -10.59 -6.23
C GLY A 37 -20.58 -11.07 -5.64
N LYS A 38 -20.64 -12.26 -5.00
CA LYS A 38 -19.61 -12.77 -4.09
C LYS A 38 -18.26 -13.04 -4.76
N LEU A 39 -18.26 -13.62 -5.96
CA LEU A 39 -17.02 -14.03 -6.65
C LEU A 39 -16.19 -12.83 -7.13
N SER A 40 -16.87 -11.76 -7.57
CA SER A 40 -16.22 -10.48 -7.88
C SER A 40 -15.73 -9.76 -6.61
N ALA A 41 -16.44 -9.88 -5.48
CA ALA A 41 -15.96 -9.33 -4.22
C ALA A 41 -14.71 -10.06 -3.70
N GLU A 42 -14.63 -11.38 -3.83
CA GLU A 42 -13.42 -12.16 -3.53
C GLU A 42 -12.25 -11.73 -4.42
N SER A 43 -12.51 -11.53 -5.71
CA SER A 43 -11.52 -11.02 -6.68
C SER A 43 -11.02 -9.62 -6.29
N ALA A 44 -11.94 -8.72 -5.92
CA ALA A 44 -11.60 -7.38 -5.47
C ALA A 44 -10.79 -7.39 -4.17
N CYS A 45 -11.14 -8.27 -3.23
CA CYS A 45 -10.42 -8.43 -1.97
C CYS A 45 -8.96 -8.83 -2.21
N ILE A 46 -8.71 -9.79 -3.10
CA ILE A 46 -7.36 -10.17 -3.49
C ILE A 46 -6.61 -8.99 -4.12
N GLY A 47 -7.23 -8.24 -5.04
CA GLY A 47 -6.60 -7.05 -5.64
C GLY A 47 -6.18 -5.99 -4.61
N VAL A 48 -7.03 -5.76 -3.59
CA VAL A 48 -6.73 -4.85 -2.46
C VAL A 48 -5.58 -5.40 -1.61
N ILE A 49 -5.57 -6.69 -1.30
CA ILE A 49 -4.47 -7.34 -0.56
C ILE A 49 -3.14 -7.17 -1.30
N ILE A 50 -3.11 -7.38 -2.62
CA ILE A 50 -1.91 -7.21 -3.44
C ILE A 50 -1.40 -5.77 -3.41
N ALA A 51 -2.27 -4.77 -3.25
CA ALA A 51 -1.88 -3.37 -3.14
C ALA A 51 -1.29 -3.01 -1.76
N ILE A 52 -1.81 -3.62 -0.70
CA ILE A 52 -1.50 -3.28 0.70
C ILE A 52 -0.30 -4.08 1.22
N LEU A 53 -0.24 -5.39 0.99
CA LEU A 53 0.77 -6.29 1.54
C LEU A 53 2.21 -5.83 1.21
N PRO A 54 2.54 -5.49 -0.05
CA PRO A 54 3.88 -5.03 -0.42
C PRO A 54 4.21 -3.65 0.15
N SER A 55 3.19 -2.80 0.29
CA SER A 55 3.32 -1.48 0.93
C SER A 55 3.64 -1.61 2.41
N TYR A 56 2.97 -2.53 3.11
CA TYR A 56 3.21 -2.83 4.51
C TYR A 56 4.60 -3.42 4.75
N LEU A 57 5.00 -4.42 3.95
CA LEU A 57 6.32 -5.04 4.03
C LEU A 57 7.44 -4.06 3.70
N GLY A 58 7.30 -3.29 2.61
CA GLY A 58 8.29 -2.28 2.22
C GLY A 58 8.48 -1.21 3.29
N MET A 59 7.40 -0.83 3.97
CA MET A 59 7.43 0.18 5.03
C MET A 59 7.99 -0.36 6.35
N GLY A 60 7.64 -1.60 6.74
CA GLY A 60 8.19 -2.28 7.90
C GLY A 60 9.71 -2.47 7.77
N LEU A 61 10.18 -2.92 6.60
CA LEU A 61 11.61 -3.04 6.31
C LEU A 61 12.34 -1.70 6.33
N ALA A 62 11.71 -0.63 5.82
CA ALA A 62 12.28 0.72 5.89
C ALA A 62 12.38 1.21 7.35
N SER A 63 11.36 0.97 8.18
CA SER A 63 11.34 1.37 9.58
C SER A 63 12.38 0.62 10.43
N ILE A 64 12.45 -0.71 10.31
CA ILE A 64 13.42 -1.56 11.03
C ILE A 64 14.85 -1.17 10.63
N LYS A 65 15.10 -0.96 9.33
CA LYS A 65 16.44 -0.62 8.83
C LYS A 65 16.84 0.81 9.19
N SER A 66 15.89 1.75 9.25
CA SER A 66 16.12 3.11 9.74
C SER A 66 16.53 3.13 11.22
N ARG A 67 16.02 2.19 12.02
CA ARG A 67 16.34 2.06 13.45
C ARG A 67 17.69 1.37 13.68
N SER A 68 18.09 0.47 12.77
CA SER A 68 19.31 -0.34 12.90
C SER A 68 20.55 0.30 12.25
N GLN A 69 20.42 1.16 11.22
CA GLN A 69 21.55 1.85 10.58
C GLN A 69 21.23 3.32 10.26
N PRO A 70 21.39 4.25 11.22
CA PRO A 70 21.08 5.67 11.02
C PRO A 70 22.04 6.41 10.07
N THR A 71 23.15 5.80 9.68
CA THR A 71 24.17 6.38 8.78
C THR A 71 23.94 6.08 7.30
N LYS A 72 23.05 5.15 6.95
CA LYS A 72 22.69 4.91 5.54
C LYS A 72 21.64 5.91 5.07
N SER A 73 21.93 6.56 3.95
CA SER A 73 21.07 7.54 3.29
C SER A 73 19.62 7.04 3.22
N LEU A 74 18.68 7.82 3.75
CA LEU A 74 17.23 7.62 3.63
C LEU A 74 16.78 7.31 2.19
N ARG A 75 17.53 7.85 1.22
CA ARG A 75 17.33 7.62 -0.21
C ARG A 75 17.50 6.15 -0.60
N ASP A 76 18.44 5.44 0.02
CA ASP A 76 18.66 4.02 -0.23
C ASP A 76 17.60 3.16 0.47
N LEU A 77 17.11 3.55 1.66
CA LEU A 77 16.00 2.86 2.30
C LEU A 77 14.71 3.00 1.50
N MET A 78 14.43 4.19 0.97
CA MET A 78 13.28 4.42 0.09
C MET A 78 13.40 3.64 -1.23
N LYS A 79 14.60 3.59 -1.83
CA LYS A 79 14.86 2.77 -3.03
C LYS A 79 14.67 1.28 -2.76
N LEU A 80 15.18 0.78 -1.63
CA LEU A 80 15.03 -0.62 -1.23
C LEU A 80 13.57 -0.97 -1.00
N SER A 81 12.84 -0.15 -0.23
CA SER A 81 11.41 -0.30 0.02
C SER A 81 10.59 -0.35 -1.28
N ARG A 82 10.90 0.55 -2.23
CA ARG A 82 10.22 0.60 -3.53
C ARG A 82 10.53 -0.62 -4.40
N ARG A 83 11.78 -1.09 -4.40
CA ARG A 83 12.20 -2.29 -5.15
C ARG A 83 11.56 -3.55 -4.58
N THR A 84 11.57 -3.69 -3.26
CA THR A 84 10.91 -4.79 -2.55
C THR A 84 9.41 -4.78 -2.83
N LYS A 85 8.74 -3.62 -2.70
CA LYS A 85 7.33 -3.46 -3.04
C LYS A 85 7.02 -4.00 -4.44
N LEU A 86 7.81 -3.59 -5.44
CA LEU A 86 7.61 -3.99 -6.84
C LEU A 86 7.78 -5.51 -7.03
N ILE A 87 8.84 -6.10 -6.49
CA ILE A 87 9.10 -7.55 -6.60
C ILE A 87 7.95 -8.35 -5.97
N TYR A 88 7.53 -7.98 -4.76
CA TYR A 88 6.43 -8.66 -4.07
C TYR A 88 5.09 -8.48 -4.78
N THR A 89 4.81 -7.31 -5.36
CA THR A 89 3.61 -7.08 -6.18
C THR A 89 3.59 -7.99 -7.41
N ILE A 90 4.70 -8.12 -8.14
CA ILE A 90 4.77 -9.02 -9.31
C ILE A 90 4.57 -10.47 -8.89
N LEU A 91 5.25 -10.92 -7.84
CA LEU A 91 5.09 -12.28 -7.32
C LEU A 91 3.64 -12.58 -6.92
N LEU A 92 3.00 -11.65 -6.22
CA LEU A 92 1.60 -11.76 -5.81
C LEU A 92 0.65 -11.81 -7.01
N PHE A 93 0.86 -10.98 -8.04
CA PHE A 93 0.05 -11.03 -9.25
C PHE A 93 0.19 -12.37 -9.99
N VAL A 94 1.42 -12.84 -10.19
CA VAL A 94 1.69 -14.13 -10.84
C VAL A 94 1.07 -15.28 -10.04
N LEU A 95 1.21 -15.24 -8.71
CA LEU A 95 0.65 -16.25 -7.82
C LEU A 95 -0.88 -16.23 -7.87
N THR A 96 -1.50 -15.05 -7.83
CA THR A 96 -2.95 -14.89 -7.91
C THR A 96 -3.50 -15.39 -9.24
N PHE A 97 -2.91 -14.99 -10.37
CA PHE A 97 -3.38 -15.44 -11.68
C PHE A 97 -3.13 -16.92 -11.97
N LYS A 98 -2.14 -17.52 -11.31
CA LYS A 98 -1.84 -18.95 -11.47
C LYS A 98 -2.67 -19.84 -10.54
N LEU A 99 -2.93 -19.40 -9.30
CA LEU A 99 -3.56 -20.23 -8.27
C LEU A 99 -5.06 -19.97 -8.09
N LEU A 100 -5.57 -18.79 -8.45
CA LEU A 100 -6.97 -18.45 -8.22
C LEU A 100 -7.73 -18.27 -9.53
N SER A 101 -8.83 -19.00 -9.68
CA SER A 101 -9.79 -18.86 -10.79
C SER A 101 -10.72 -17.66 -10.54
N LEU A 102 -10.12 -16.47 -10.42
CA LEU A 102 -10.81 -15.21 -10.16
C LEU A 102 -11.00 -14.40 -11.44
N HIS A 103 -11.91 -13.41 -11.39
CA HIS A 103 -12.03 -12.45 -12.49
C HIS A 103 -10.79 -11.56 -12.52
N ASN A 104 -9.81 -11.92 -13.35
CA ASN A 104 -8.54 -11.22 -13.50
C ASN A 104 -8.70 -9.71 -13.70
N VAL A 105 -9.74 -9.31 -14.44
CA VAL A 105 -10.10 -7.90 -14.67
C VAL A 105 -10.48 -7.19 -13.37
N VAL A 106 -11.30 -7.82 -12.53
CA VAL A 106 -11.76 -7.23 -11.25
C VAL A 106 -10.60 -7.10 -10.26
N VAL A 107 -9.69 -8.09 -10.22
CA VAL A 107 -8.46 -8.02 -9.41
C VAL A 107 -7.61 -6.81 -9.82
N LEU A 108 -7.41 -6.61 -11.13
CA LEU A 108 -6.58 -5.53 -11.66
C LEU A 108 -7.20 -4.14 -11.41
N ILE A 109 -8.52 -4.02 -11.55
CA ILE A 109 -9.25 -2.78 -11.25
C ILE A 109 -9.16 -2.46 -9.75
N ALA A 110 -9.43 -3.44 -8.88
CA ALA A 110 -9.34 -3.26 -7.43
C ALA A 110 -7.94 -2.84 -6.98
N PHE A 111 -6.91 -3.47 -7.54
CA PHE A 111 -5.52 -3.07 -7.31
C PHE A 111 -5.25 -1.63 -7.75
N SER A 112 -5.73 -1.24 -8.93
CA SER A 112 -5.53 0.11 -9.48
C SER A 112 -6.22 1.17 -8.61
N VAL A 113 -7.44 0.92 -8.18
CA VAL A 113 -8.19 1.81 -7.27
C VAL A 113 -7.51 1.91 -5.91
N ALA A 114 -7.05 0.81 -5.34
CA ALA A 114 -6.30 0.82 -4.08
C ALA A 114 -4.94 1.53 -4.22
N MET A 115 -4.28 1.43 -5.38
CA MET A 115 -3.06 2.19 -5.69
C MET A 115 -3.32 3.68 -5.86
N LEU A 116 -4.47 4.11 -6.37
CA LEU A 116 -4.84 5.53 -6.38
C LEU A 116 -4.89 6.14 -4.97
N GLY A 117 -5.24 5.35 -3.95
CA GLY A 117 -5.17 5.80 -2.55
C GLY A 117 -3.79 6.28 -2.11
N HIS A 118 -2.72 5.74 -2.70
CA HIS A 118 -1.36 6.22 -2.48
C HIS A 118 -1.16 7.67 -2.97
N PHE A 119 -1.81 8.06 -4.06
CA PHE A 119 -1.76 9.42 -4.62
C PHE A 119 -2.67 10.41 -3.89
N VAL A 120 -3.80 9.94 -3.36
CA VAL A 120 -4.75 10.79 -2.61
C VAL A 120 -4.19 11.16 -1.23
N THR A 121 -3.36 10.31 -0.62
CA THR A 121 -2.82 10.54 0.72
C THR A 121 -2.01 11.84 0.88
N PRO A 122 -1.02 12.17 0.04
CA PRO A 122 -0.30 13.44 0.15
C PRO A 122 -1.21 14.66 -0.12
N LEU A 123 -2.27 14.49 -0.90
CA LEU A 123 -3.25 15.54 -1.20
C LEU A 123 -4.12 15.89 0.01
N MET A 124 -4.45 14.90 0.85
CA MET A 124 -5.15 15.13 2.12
C MET A 124 -4.22 15.63 3.24
N ALA A 125 -2.94 15.24 3.22
CA ALA A 125 -1.96 15.71 4.20
C ALA A 125 -1.56 17.18 4.00
N GLY A 126 -1.71 17.73 2.79
CA GLY A 126 -1.45 19.15 2.49
C GLY A 126 -2.47 20.13 3.06
N GLN A 127 -3.59 19.67 3.65
CA GLN A 127 -4.58 20.56 4.28
C GLN A 127 -4.29 20.88 5.76
N ASP A 128 -3.41 20.13 6.45
CA ASP A 128 -3.09 20.37 7.87
C ASP A 128 -1.97 21.40 8.09
N GLU A 129 -1.19 21.74 7.07
CA GLU A 129 -0.11 22.76 7.19
C GLU A 129 -0.58 24.19 6.87
N GLY A 130 -1.88 24.39 6.62
CA GLY A 130 -2.49 25.71 6.36
C GLY A 130 -3.15 26.36 7.58
N LYS A 131 -3.00 25.79 8.78
CA LYS A 131 -3.51 26.34 10.05
C LYS A 131 -2.49 26.14 11.18
N ALA A 132 -1.35 26.81 11.07
CA ALA A 132 -0.48 27.12 12.20
C ALA A 132 -0.20 28.62 12.18
#